data_AF-A0A423TPY9-F1
#
_entry.id   AF-A0A423TPY9-F1
#
_cell.length_a   1.000
_cell.length_b   1.000
_cell.length_c   1.000
_cell.angle_alpha   90.00
_cell.angle_beta   90.00
_cell.angle_gamma   90.00
#
_symmetry.space_group_name_H-M   'P 1'
#
loop_
_entity.id
_entity.type
_entity.pdbx_description
1 polymer ?
#
loop_
_entity_poly.entity_id
_entity_poly.type
_entity_poly.pdbx_seq_one_letter_code
_entity_poly.pdbx_strand_id
1 'polypeptide(L)'
;MLAAAACVCCARGNMDMSKIRREGGATITSSTLAWVHVSEGLHTAHAVLVAEDDPATVWCRAEKHGTFVAGAMHGGVCSVPFLGKVLRVEGDFEVLVSVNGSAKVRYVQWDRYMAPPHNAVAAHAKRFLAVREGQSSFPQAGFLAPQERRAHLVAGADVVRVDNAMVLVEDEPVSYDLRGITLDGYINVSNVDTVLAQALLLNPGPSRQRVVEEREVVVKQLSYWGSVKGTYVGLPSHVVSPPPETEEHDLVWGIQNEFDRMQRQILEYDLPPGTGVRVHLIGTVRTTEAPYNGKLTTTYQDGSQVSRVIEGLHMDQRLVLLSANYSSPYYIHNNTVLDIPAQSTKLYSSTTTTTTTTTTTTTTPEPPKMSMVGPEKPKSDSLSTTSQRDVPLEADSGAAPLAVWPALAALLALAAARA
;
A
#
# COMPACT_ATOMS: atom_id res chain seq x y z
N MET A 1 24.75 -2.43 23.33
CA MET A 1 23.77 -3.50 23.04
C MET A 1 23.15 -3.19 21.69
N LEU A 2 23.68 -3.77 20.62
CA LEU A 2 23.11 -3.66 19.27
C LEU A 2 22.07 -4.78 19.11
N ALA A 3 20.80 -4.41 18.93
CA ALA A 3 19.76 -5.34 18.53
C ALA A 3 19.96 -5.67 17.05
N ALA A 4 20.46 -6.86 16.75
CA ALA A 4 20.48 -7.39 15.40
C ALA A 4 19.03 -7.71 14.99
N ALA A 5 18.46 -6.90 14.09
CA ALA A 5 17.24 -7.26 13.38
C ALA A 5 17.58 -8.42 12.44
N ALA A 6 17.38 -9.65 12.92
CA ALA A 6 17.49 -10.84 12.10
C ALA A 6 16.38 -10.78 11.04
N CYS A 7 16.77 -10.50 9.80
CA CYS A 7 15.88 -10.64 8.65
C CYS A 7 15.64 -12.14 8.45
N VAL A 8 14.53 -12.64 9.01
CA VAL A 8 14.12 -14.03 8.90
C VAL A 8 13.64 -14.25 7.47
N CYS A 9 14.50 -14.85 6.65
CA CYS A 9 14.10 -15.44 5.38
C CYS A 9 13.17 -16.63 5.66
N CYS A 10 11.87 -16.37 5.78
CA CYS A 10 10.86 -17.42 5.88
C CYS A 10 11.00 -18.36 4.68
N ALA A 11 11.28 -19.63 4.93
CA ALA A 11 11.20 -20.69 3.93
C ALA A 11 9.84 -20.57 3.22
N ARG A 12 9.88 -20.57 1.88
CA ARG A 12 8.69 -20.44 1.01
C ARG A 12 7.83 -21.70 1.07
N GLY A 13 7.24 -22.01 2.22
CA GLY A 13 6.11 -22.93 2.29
C GLY A 13 4.98 -22.41 1.41
N ASN A 14 4.23 -23.31 0.78
CA ASN A 14 3.00 -22.93 0.09
C ASN A 14 2.05 -22.31 1.12
N MET A 15 1.86 -21.00 1.05
CA MET A 15 0.88 -20.28 1.86
C MET A 15 -0.47 -20.38 1.16
N ASP A 16 -1.47 -20.99 1.79
CA ASP A 16 -2.84 -20.98 1.29
C ASP A 16 -3.53 -19.70 1.76
N MET A 17 -3.75 -18.76 0.85
CA MET A 17 -4.39 -17.49 1.21
C MET A 17 -5.80 -17.73 1.75
N SER A 18 -6.12 -17.14 2.90
CA SER A 18 -7.41 -17.33 3.53
C SER A 18 -8.52 -16.76 2.65
N LYS A 19 -9.76 -17.20 2.89
CA LYS A 19 -10.93 -16.69 2.16
C LYS A 19 -11.76 -15.81 3.07
N ILE A 20 -12.33 -14.73 2.54
CA ILE A 20 -13.24 -13.83 3.26
C ILE A 20 -14.58 -13.72 2.54
N ARG A 21 -15.64 -13.52 3.31
CA ARG A 21 -17.00 -13.35 2.78
C ARG A 21 -17.23 -11.95 2.22
N ARG A 22 -17.70 -11.84 0.98
CA ARG A 22 -18.22 -10.59 0.38
C ARG A 22 -19.72 -10.43 0.60
N GLU A 23 -20.18 -9.21 0.35
CA GLU A 23 -21.59 -8.92 0.20
C GLU A 23 -22.21 -9.83 -0.89
N GLY A 24 -23.43 -10.32 -0.67
CA GLY A 24 -24.02 -11.38 -1.50
C GLY A 24 -23.58 -12.81 -1.19
N GLY A 25 -22.61 -13.01 -0.27
CA GLY A 25 -22.26 -14.33 0.29
C GLY A 25 -21.26 -15.14 -0.53
N ALA A 26 -20.67 -14.56 -1.57
CA ALA A 26 -19.49 -15.11 -2.24
C ALA A 26 -18.27 -15.05 -1.30
N THR A 27 -17.30 -15.94 -1.51
CA THR A 27 -16.02 -15.89 -0.80
C THR A 27 -14.90 -15.53 -1.77
N ILE A 28 -14.08 -14.54 -1.41
CA ILE A 28 -12.89 -14.17 -2.17
C ILE A 28 -11.63 -14.52 -1.38
N THR A 29 -10.49 -14.50 -2.05
CA THR A 29 -9.18 -14.69 -1.42
C THR A 29 -8.74 -13.38 -0.75
N SER A 30 -8.35 -13.45 0.53
CA SER A 30 -7.70 -12.35 1.25
C SER A 30 -6.31 -12.10 0.70
N SER A 31 -5.86 -10.85 0.71
CA SER A 31 -4.48 -10.47 0.39
C SER A 31 -3.58 -10.39 1.63
N THR A 32 -4.16 -10.34 2.84
CA THR A 32 -3.45 -10.07 4.10
C THR A 32 -3.42 -11.25 5.07
N LEU A 33 -4.31 -12.22 4.91
CA LEU A 33 -4.42 -13.40 5.78
C LEU A 33 -4.13 -14.68 5.01
N ALA A 34 -3.33 -15.57 5.58
CA ALA A 34 -3.00 -16.87 5.01
C ALA A 34 -3.00 -17.98 6.06
N TRP A 35 -3.27 -19.20 5.61
CA TRP A 35 -3.08 -20.42 6.38
C TRP A 35 -1.69 -20.99 6.07
N VAL A 36 -0.92 -21.24 7.12
CA VAL A 36 0.45 -21.75 7.04
C VAL A 36 0.56 -23.05 7.80
N HIS A 37 1.08 -24.07 7.13
CA HIS A 37 1.33 -25.37 7.74
C HIS A 37 2.40 -25.26 8.83
N VAL A 38 2.15 -25.89 9.98
CA VAL A 38 3.11 -25.92 11.07
C VAL A 38 4.11 -27.05 10.83
N SER A 39 5.27 -26.72 10.27
CA SER A 39 6.41 -27.65 10.28
C SER A 39 7.19 -27.57 11.60
N GLU A 40 7.82 -28.67 12.02
CA GLU A 40 8.62 -28.77 13.25
C GLU A 40 9.62 -27.60 13.38
N GLY A 41 9.41 -26.70 14.35
CA GLY A 41 10.21 -25.47 14.54
C GLY A 41 9.41 -24.18 14.73
N LEU A 42 8.24 -24.28 15.37
CA LEU A 42 7.17 -23.29 15.51
C LEU A 42 7.63 -21.84 15.82
N HIS A 43 7.79 -21.04 14.77
CA HIS A 43 7.72 -19.57 14.84
C HIS A 43 6.69 -19.07 13.84
N THR A 44 5.43 -19.03 14.26
CA THR A 44 4.36 -18.37 13.49
C THR A 44 4.39 -16.88 13.80
N ALA A 45 5.43 -16.19 13.31
CA ALA A 45 5.47 -14.74 13.35
C ALA A 45 4.15 -14.20 12.76
N HIS A 46 3.52 -13.25 13.46
CA HIS A 46 2.23 -12.67 13.08
C HIS A 46 1.05 -13.66 13.03
N ALA A 47 1.08 -14.73 13.82
CA ALA A 47 -0.12 -15.56 14.03
C ALA A 47 -1.29 -14.72 14.55
N VAL A 48 -2.48 -15.02 14.06
CA VAL A 48 -3.70 -14.33 14.49
C VAL A 48 -4.17 -14.95 15.80
N LEU A 49 -4.21 -14.13 16.85
CA LEU A 49 -4.64 -14.54 18.18
C LEU A 49 -6.15 -14.81 18.22
N VAL A 50 -6.55 -15.80 19.01
CA VAL A 50 -7.98 -16.06 19.29
C VAL A 50 -8.54 -15.02 20.26
N ALA A 51 -7.73 -14.57 21.22
CA ALA A 51 -8.07 -13.52 22.15
C ALA A 51 -6.82 -12.67 22.42
N GLU A 52 -7.01 -11.37 22.63
CA GLU A 52 -5.89 -10.42 22.81
C GLU A 52 -5.16 -10.62 24.15
N ASP A 53 -5.87 -11.14 25.16
CA ASP A 53 -5.36 -11.44 26.49
C ASP A 53 -4.60 -12.78 26.59
N ASP A 54 -4.71 -13.65 25.59
CA ASP A 54 -4.02 -14.94 25.52
C ASP A 54 -3.13 -15.07 24.28
N PRO A 55 -1.89 -14.56 24.33
CA PRO A 55 -0.95 -14.62 23.21
C PRO A 55 -0.47 -16.05 22.90
N ALA A 56 -0.74 -17.03 23.76
CA ALA A 56 -0.37 -18.42 23.53
C ALA A 56 -1.41 -19.17 22.66
N THR A 57 -2.59 -18.59 22.47
CA THR A 57 -3.70 -19.23 21.77
C THR A 57 -3.99 -18.54 20.43
N VAL A 58 -3.78 -19.29 19.35
CA VAL A 58 -3.91 -18.79 17.96
C VAL A 58 -4.91 -19.60 17.16
N TRP A 59 -5.44 -19.01 16.10
CA TRP A 59 -6.36 -19.69 15.19
C TRP A 59 -5.66 -20.82 14.43
N CYS A 60 -6.26 -22.00 14.45
CA CYS A 60 -5.79 -23.14 13.66
C CYS A 60 -6.94 -23.79 12.88
N ARG A 61 -6.58 -24.55 11.84
CA ARG A 61 -7.49 -25.46 11.16
C ARG A 61 -6.80 -26.78 10.86
N ALA A 62 -7.55 -27.87 10.91
CA ALA A 62 -7.08 -29.19 10.56
C ALA A 62 -8.01 -29.84 9.53
N GLU A 63 -7.44 -30.60 8.61
CA GLU A 63 -8.21 -31.35 7.62
C GLU A 63 -8.66 -32.68 8.20
N LYS A 64 -9.96 -32.95 8.15
CA LYS A 64 -10.53 -34.26 8.48
C LYS A 64 -11.59 -34.65 7.45
N HIS A 65 -11.41 -35.82 6.86
CA HIS A 65 -12.28 -36.35 5.81
C HIS A 65 -12.51 -35.36 4.66
N GLY A 66 -11.45 -34.74 4.15
CA GLY A 66 -11.52 -33.80 3.02
C GLY A 66 -12.14 -32.44 3.36
N THR A 67 -12.35 -32.14 4.65
CA THR A 67 -12.91 -30.86 5.09
C THR A 67 -12.06 -30.26 6.19
N PHE A 68 -11.64 -29.02 6.00
CA PHE A 68 -11.00 -28.25 7.05
C PHE A 68 -12.01 -27.77 8.09
N VAL A 69 -11.66 -27.96 9.36
CA VAL A 69 -12.40 -27.45 10.52
C VAL A 69 -11.47 -26.58 11.36
N ALA A 70 -11.97 -25.42 11.78
CA ALA A 70 -11.20 -24.46 12.56
C ALA A 70 -11.45 -24.60 14.06
N GLY A 71 -10.45 -24.19 14.83
CA GLY A 71 -10.46 -24.14 16.28
C GLY A 71 -9.27 -23.32 16.78
N ALA A 72 -8.72 -23.70 17.93
CA ALA A 72 -7.61 -22.99 18.57
C ALA A 72 -6.41 -23.92 18.77
N MET A 73 -5.22 -23.39 18.52
CA MET A 73 -3.96 -24.03 18.88
C MET A 73 -3.45 -23.44 20.19
N HIS A 74 -3.12 -24.31 21.13
CA HIS A 74 -2.44 -23.95 22.38
C HIS A 74 -1.34 -24.97 22.64
N GLY A 75 -0.12 -24.52 22.93
CA GLY A 75 1.01 -25.41 23.22
C GLY A 75 1.34 -26.40 22.09
N GLY A 76 1.15 -26.00 20.81
CA GLY A 76 1.42 -26.85 19.65
C GLY A 76 0.34 -27.88 19.32
N VAL A 77 -0.77 -27.92 20.08
CA VAL A 77 -1.90 -28.83 19.83
C VAL A 77 -3.08 -28.03 19.29
N CYS A 78 -3.53 -28.35 18.08
CA CYS A 78 -4.73 -27.76 17.49
C CYS A 78 -5.99 -28.53 17.95
N SER A 79 -6.89 -27.85 18.66
CA SER A 79 -8.15 -28.40 19.16
C SER A 79 -9.31 -27.88 18.31
N VAL A 80 -9.99 -28.77 17.60
CA VAL A 80 -11.07 -28.45 16.65
C VAL A 80 -12.37 -29.20 16.97
N PRO A 81 -13.55 -28.60 16.74
CA PRO A 81 -14.81 -29.29 16.89
C PRO A 81 -15.10 -30.18 15.67
N PHE A 82 -15.26 -31.49 15.86
CA PHE A 82 -15.54 -32.44 14.79
C PHE A 82 -16.59 -33.48 15.21
N LEU A 83 -17.71 -33.56 14.48
CA LEU A 83 -18.81 -34.50 14.75
C LEU A 83 -19.30 -34.54 16.21
N GLY A 84 -19.30 -33.39 16.89
CA GLY A 84 -19.74 -33.27 18.29
C GLY A 84 -18.69 -33.68 19.33
N LYS A 85 -17.46 -33.97 18.92
CA LYS A 85 -16.32 -34.25 19.82
C LYS A 85 -15.17 -33.27 19.54
N VAL A 86 -14.37 -33.01 20.56
CA VAL A 86 -13.13 -32.24 20.40
C VAL A 86 -12.07 -33.16 19.83
N LEU A 87 -11.53 -32.80 18.67
CA LEU A 87 -10.40 -33.47 18.07
C LEU A 87 -9.14 -32.67 18.35
N ARG A 88 -8.13 -33.33 18.93
CA ARG A 88 -6.80 -32.77 19.14
C ARG A 88 -5.88 -33.28 18.04
N VAL A 89 -5.19 -32.37 17.36
CA VAL A 89 -4.30 -32.65 16.25
C VAL A 89 -2.92 -32.08 16.57
N GLU A 90 -1.90 -32.92 16.44
CA GLU A 90 -0.49 -32.58 16.65
C GLU A 90 0.23 -32.70 15.29
N GLY A 91 1.05 -31.71 14.94
CA GLY A 91 1.87 -31.70 13.72
C GLY A 91 1.14 -31.43 12.40
N ASP A 92 -0.03 -32.02 12.16
CA ASP A 92 -0.73 -31.92 10.87
C ASP A 92 -1.91 -30.93 10.90
N PHE A 93 -1.57 -29.64 11.02
CA PHE A 93 -2.55 -28.56 10.99
C PHE A 93 -1.94 -27.26 10.48
N GLU A 94 -2.80 -26.30 10.19
CA GLU A 94 -2.40 -24.98 9.71
C GLU A 94 -2.81 -23.90 10.70
N VAL A 95 -2.00 -22.84 10.79
CA VAL A 95 -2.25 -21.66 11.63
C VAL A 95 -2.58 -20.48 10.74
N LEU A 96 -3.55 -19.67 11.17
CA LEU A 96 -3.88 -18.42 10.50
C LEU A 96 -2.81 -17.37 10.84
N VAL A 97 -2.18 -16.81 9.82
CA VAL A 97 -1.16 -15.78 9.96
C VAL A 97 -1.52 -14.51 9.19
N SER A 98 -1.16 -13.38 9.77
CA SER A 98 -1.16 -12.08 9.12
C SER A 98 0.10 -11.98 8.25
N VAL A 99 -0.08 -11.99 6.93
CA VAL A 99 1.00 -11.96 5.95
C VAL A 99 1.83 -10.70 6.17
N ASN A 100 3.08 -10.87 6.60
CA ASN A 100 3.99 -9.77 6.92
C ASN A 100 3.39 -8.75 7.91
N GLY A 101 2.53 -9.19 8.84
CA GLY A 101 1.87 -8.32 9.81
C GLY A 101 0.90 -7.30 9.20
N SER A 102 0.36 -7.58 8.02
CA SER A 102 -0.49 -6.63 7.26
C SER A 102 -1.97 -6.65 7.62
N ALA A 103 -2.49 -7.77 8.11
CA ALA A 103 -3.89 -7.92 8.43
C ALA A 103 -4.23 -7.21 9.73
N LYS A 104 -5.33 -6.47 9.70
CA LYS A 104 -6.08 -6.06 10.88
C LYS A 104 -7.35 -6.86 10.95
N VAL A 105 -7.63 -7.44 12.10
CA VAL A 105 -8.82 -8.26 12.33
C VAL A 105 -9.62 -7.70 13.49
N ARG A 106 -10.92 -7.95 13.48
CA ARG A 106 -11.83 -7.57 14.57
C ARG A 106 -12.92 -8.60 14.76
N TYR A 107 -13.51 -8.60 15.94
CA TYR A 107 -14.60 -9.48 16.29
C TYR A 107 -15.94 -8.77 16.13
N VAL A 108 -16.88 -9.40 15.42
CA VAL A 108 -18.24 -8.87 15.21
C VAL A 108 -19.26 -9.80 15.82
N GLN A 109 -20.16 -9.23 16.64
CA GLN A 109 -21.27 -9.99 17.21
C GLN A 109 -22.15 -10.58 16.12
N TRP A 110 -22.49 -11.86 16.29
CA TRP A 110 -23.37 -12.59 15.41
C TRP A 110 -24.34 -13.44 16.23
N ASP A 111 -25.58 -13.52 15.76
CA ASP A 111 -26.58 -14.46 16.26
C ASP A 111 -27.26 -15.21 15.11
N ARG A 112 -28.02 -16.26 15.44
CA ARG A 112 -28.75 -17.11 14.50
C ARG A 112 -29.77 -16.39 13.58
N TYR A 113 -30.13 -15.14 13.89
CA TYR A 113 -31.06 -14.33 13.11
C TYR A 113 -30.32 -13.37 12.17
N MET A 114 -29.03 -13.14 12.40
CA MET A 114 -28.16 -12.32 11.55
C MET A 114 -27.51 -13.13 10.42
N ALA A 115 -27.32 -12.49 9.27
CA ALA A 115 -26.43 -13.01 8.27
C ALA A 115 -24.97 -12.97 8.78
N PRO A 116 -24.09 -13.90 8.35
CA PRO A 116 -22.67 -13.79 8.67
C PRO A 116 -22.12 -12.44 8.19
N PRO A 117 -21.28 -11.76 9.00
CA PRO A 117 -20.82 -10.40 8.71
C PRO A 117 -20.00 -10.33 7.42
N HIS A 118 -19.96 -9.13 6.83
CA HIS A 118 -19.05 -8.83 5.72
C HIS A 118 -17.59 -9.03 6.18
N ASN A 119 -16.73 -9.50 5.27
CA ASN A 119 -15.33 -9.85 5.50
C ASN A 119 -15.09 -10.92 6.58
N ALA A 120 -16.10 -11.73 6.91
CA ALA A 120 -15.92 -12.88 7.80
C ALA A 120 -14.86 -13.84 7.25
N VAL A 121 -13.86 -14.16 8.06
CA VAL A 121 -12.74 -15.04 7.70
C VAL A 121 -13.21 -16.47 7.68
N ALA A 122 -12.98 -17.16 6.56
CA ALA A 122 -13.41 -18.52 6.35
C ALA A 122 -12.34 -19.53 6.81
N ALA A 123 -12.78 -20.51 7.59
CA ALA A 123 -12.00 -21.71 7.87
C ALA A 123 -11.83 -22.54 6.58
N HIS A 124 -12.97 -22.78 5.91
CA HIS A 124 -13.10 -23.56 4.68
C HIS A 124 -14.49 -23.38 4.09
N ALA A 125 -14.57 -23.24 2.77
CA ALA A 125 -15.83 -23.05 2.05
C ALA A 125 -16.71 -21.96 2.73
N LYS A 126 -17.91 -22.30 3.18
CA LYS A 126 -18.88 -21.38 3.82
C LYS A 126 -18.87 -21.46 5.35
N ARG A 127 -17.79 -21.93 5.98
CA ARG A 127 -17.63 -21.95 7.45
C ARG A 127 -16.69 -20.82 7.88
N PHE A 128 -17.12 -20.02 8.84
CA PHE A 128 -16.39 -18.82 9.29
C PHE A 128 -15.80 -19.01 10.68
N LEU A 129 -14.69 -18.34 10.98
CA LEU A 129 -14.06 -18.41 12.30
C LEU A 129 -14.95 -17.73 13.34
N ALA A 130 -15.21 -18.43 14.44
CA ALA A 130 -16.12 -17.96 15.49
C ALA A 130 -15.56 -18.27 16.87
N VAL A 131 -15.68 -17.29 17.77
CA VAL A 131 -15.23 -17.38 19.15
C VAL A 131 -16.34 -16.94 20.09
N ARG A 132 -16.33 -17.45 21.31
CA ARG A 132 -17.15 -16.93 22.41
C ARG A 132 -16.28 -16.88 23.66
N GLU A 133 -16.46 -15.83 24.45
CA GLU A 133 -15.88 -15.80 25.79
C GLU A 133 -16.43 -17.00 26.60
N GLY A 134 -15.52 -17.83 27.10
CA GLY A 134 -15.87 -18.97 27.92
C GLY A 134 -16.22 -18.54 29.35
N GLN A 135 -16.95 -19.39 30.09
CA GLN A 135 -17.01 -19.28 31.55
C GLN A 135 -15.69 -19.70 32.20
N SER A 136 -14.95 -20.58 31.53
CA SER A 136 -13.54 -20.86 31.78
C SER A 136 -12.69 -19.72 31.22
N SER A 137 -11.57 -19.40 31.85
CA SER A 137 -10.60 -18.37 31.43
C SER A 137 -9.98 -18.54 30.03
N PHE A 138 -10.44 -19.52 29.23
CA PHE A 138 -9.98 -19.79 27.89
C PHE A 138 -11.09 -19.48 26.86
N PRO A 139 -10.77 -18.78 25.77
CA PRO A 139 -11.74 -18.47 24.72
C PRO A 139 -12.21 -19.76 24.02
N GLN A 140 -13.52 -19.87 23.80
CA GLN A 140 -14.12 -20.99 23.10
C GLN A 140 -14.08 -20.73 21.59
N ALA A 141 -13.09 -21.28 20.89
CA ALA A 141 -12.91 -21.11 19.46
C ALA A 141 -13.51 -22.26 18.65
N GLY A 142 -13.91 -21.97 17.42
CA GLY A 142 -14.41 -22.96 16.47
C GLY A 142 -14.87 -22.31 15.18
N PHE A 143 -16.01 -22.77 14.66
CA PHE A 143 -16.54 -22.25 13.42
C PHE A 143 -18.05 -21.99 13.45
N LEU A 144 -18.47 -20.97 12.72
CA LEU A 144 -19.85 -20.68 12.36
C LEU A 144 -20.23 -21.49 11.12
N ALA A 145 -21.35 -22.22 11.20
CA ALA A 145 -21.99 -22.90 10.08
C ALA A 145 -23.29 -22.16 9.69
N PRO A 146 -23.28 -21.27 8.68
CA PRO A 146 -24.44 -20.45 8.32
C PRO A 146 -25.66 -21.28 7.88
N GLN A 147 -25.44 -22.45 7.27
CA GLN A 147 -26.53 -23.34 6.85
C GLN A 147 -27.29 -23.91 8.06
N GLU A 148 -26.60 -24.15 9.17
CA GLU A 148 -27.17 -24.66 10.42
C GLU A 148 -27.64 -23.52 11.34
N ARG A 149 -27.26 -22.27 11.03
CA ARG A 149 -27.46 -21.08 11.87
C ARG A 149 -26.95 -21.28 13.30
N ARG A 150 -25.80 -21.94 13.44
CA ARG A 150 -25.15 -22.23 14.73
C ARG A 150 -23.63 -22.14 14.61
N ALA A 151 -22.98 -21.75 15.70
CA ALA A 151 -21.55 -21.91 15.86
C ALA A 151 -21.24 -23.17 16.68
N HIS A 152 -20.19 -23.89 16.26
CA HIS A 152 -19.67 -25.08 16.91
C HIS A 152 -18.33 -24.71 17.53
N LEU A 153 -18.25 -24.69 18.85
CA LEU A 153 -17.12 -24.18 19.60
C LEU A 153 -16.55 -25.27 20.51
N VAL A 154 -15.23 -25.25 20.72
CA VAL A 154 -14.56 -26.12 21.68
C VAL A 154 -14.66 -25.51 23.09
N ALA A 155 -15.21 -26.25 24.04
CA ALA A 155 -15.29 -25.88 25.45
C ALA A 155 -14.71 -27.01 26.32
N GLY A 156 -13.41 -26.92 26.60
CA GLY A 156 -12.70 -27.98 27.31
C GLY A 156 -12.64 -29.27 26.50
N ALA A 157 -13.32 -30.32 26.97
CA ALA A 157 -13.40 -31.62 26.29
C ALA A 157 -14.64 -31.78 25.39
N ASP A 158 -15.57 -30.82 25.46
CA ASP A 158 -16.86 -30.89 24.79
C ASP A 158 -16.96 -29.92 23.62
N VAL A 159 -17.84 -30.23 22.67
CA VAL A 159 -18.24 -29.31 21.60
C VAL A 159 -19.59 -28.72 21.95
N VAL A 160 -19.63 -27.40 22.11
CA VAL A 160 -20.86 -26.66 22.42
C VAL A 160 -21.39 -26.04 21.14
N ARG A 161 -22.70 -26.18 20.94
CA ARG A 161 -23.44 -25.55 19.85
C ARG A 161 -24.16 -24.33 20.39
N VAL A 162 -23.93 -23.18 19.77
CA VAL A 162 -24.41 -21.90 20.28
C VAL A 162 -25.13 -21.12 19.20
N ASP A 163 -26.14 -20.37 19.62
CA ASP A 163 -26.97 -19.54 18.76
C ASP A 163 -26.43 -18.10 18.65
N ASN A 164 -25.38 -17.77 19.40
CA ASN A 164 -24.68 -16.49 19.40
C ASN A 164 -23.16 -16.67 19.59
N ALA A 165 -22.36 -15.89 18.86
CA ALA A 165 -20.90 -15.90 18.91
C ALA A 165 -20.32 -14.58 18.38
N MET A 166 -19.01 -14.39 18.53
CA MET A 166 -18.24 -13.37 17.83
C MET A 166 -17.60 -14.00 16.59
N VAL A 167 -17.73 -13.37 15.43
CA VAL A 167 -17.11 -13.83 14.18
C VAL A 167 -15.87 -13.01 13.89
N LEU A 168 -14.78 -13.67 13.52
CA LEU A 168 -13.55 -12.98 13.10
C LEU A 168 -13.76 -12.37 11.71
N VAL A 169 -13.51 -11.07 11.60
CA VAL A 169 -13.68 -10.28 10.39
C VAL A 169 -12.36 -9.59 10.06
N GLU A 170 -11.94 -9.63 8.79
CA GLU A 170 -10.83 -8.84 8.28
C GLU A 170 -11.28 -7.38 8.07
N ASP A 171 -10.52 -6.44 8.61
CA ASP A 171 -10.72 -5.01 8.39
C ASP A 171 -9.95 -4.59 7.14
N GLU A 172 -10.66 -4.06 6.15
CA GLU A 172 -10.05 -3.68 4.88
C GLU A 172 -9.42 -2.29 4.96
N PRO A 173 -8.21 -2.12 4.41
CA PRO A 173 -7.58 -0.82 4.36
C PRO A 173 -8.26 0.11 3.36
N VAL A 174 -8.15 1.41 3.62
CA VAL A 174 -8.74 2.48 2.79
C VAL A 174 -7.67 3.19 1.97
N SER A 175 -6.46 3.36 2.52
CA SER A 175 -5.35 4.02 1.84
C SER A 175 -3.99 3.59 2.38
N TYR A 176 -2.95 3.89 1.60
CA TYR A 176 -1.56 3.69 2.00
C TYR A 176 -0.75 4.99 1.98
N ASP A 177 0.28 5.06 2.82
CA ASP A 177 1.31 6.10 2.82
C ASP A 177 2.69 5.44 2.86
N LEU A 178 3.47 5.56 1.78
CA LEU A 178 4.80 4.97 1.65
C LEU A 178 5.88 6.06 1.80
N ARG A 179 6.71 5.91 2.84
CA ARG A 179 7.79 6.86 3.15
C ARG A 179 9.11 6.15 3.46
N GLY A 180 10.19 6.93 3.51
CA GLY A 180 11.51 6.43 3.88
C GLY A 180 12.03 5.39 2.88
N ILE A 181 11.74 5.62 1.60
CA ILE A 181 12.08 4.71 0.51
C ILE A 181 13.59 4.71 0.34
N THR A 182 14.17 3.52 0.20
CA THR A 182 15.57 3.31 -0.16
C THR A 182 15.60 2.36 -1.35
N LEU A 183 16.22 2.79 -2.45
CA LEU A 183 16.34 2.00 -3.67
C LEU A 183 17.64 1.17 -3.65
N ASP A 184 17.52 -0.14 -3.76
CA ASP A 184 18.64 -1.08 -3.70
C ASP A 184 19.27 -1.28 -5.08
N GLY A 185 19.83 -0.20 -5.63
CA GLY A 185 20.42 -0.19 -6.96
C GLY A 185 19.41 -0.45 -8.09
N TYR A 186 19.87 -0.28 -9.32
CA TYR A 186 19.05 -0.53 -10.50
C TYR A 186 19.34 -1.92 -11.04
N ILE A 187 18.30 -2.74 -11.22
CA ILE A 187 18.42 -4.03 -11.89
C ILE A 187 18.47 -3.81 -13.40
N ASN A 188 17.53 -3.03 -13.93
CA ASN A 188 17.41 -2.77 -15.35
C ASN A 188 17.35 -1.27 -15.62
N VAL A 189 18.09 -0.83 -16.64
CA VAL A 189 18.06 0.53 -17.16
C VAL A 189 18.04 0.47 -18.67
N SER A 190 17.02 1.05 -19.29
CA SER A 190 16.96 1.21 -20.75
C SER A 190 16.63 2.65 -21.11
N ASN A 191 17.18 3.11 -22.24
CA ASN A 191 16.93 4.43 -22.79
C ASN A 191 16.34 4.27 -24.20
N VAL A 192 15.26 4.98 -24.48
CA VAL A 192 14.59 4.97 -25.77
C VAL A 192 14.38 6.40 -26.24
N ASP A 193 14.94 6.74 -27.39
CA ASP A 193 14.72 8.02 -28.03
C ASP A 193 13.38 8.02 -28.77
N THR A 194 12.52 8.99 -28.47
CA THR A 194 11.19 9.12 -29.03
C THR A 194 10.99 10.54 -29.55
N VAL A 195 10.43 10.68 -30.75
CA VAL A 195 10.04 11.99 -31.27
C VAL A 195 8.74 12.41 -30.56
N LEU A 196 8.84 13.40 -29.69
CA LEU A 196 7.71 13.88 -28.88
C LEU A 196 6.87 14.93 -29.61
N ALA A 197 7.52 15.75 -30.45
CA ALA A 197 6.85 16.77 -31.24
C ALA A 197 7.66 17.14 -32.49
N GLN A 198 6.99 17.78 -33.43
CA GLN A 198 7.59 18.32 -34.65
C GLN A 198 7.10 19.75 -34.86
N ALA A 199 7.97 20.60 -35.38
CA ALA A 199 7.68 21.99 -35.70
C ALA A 199 8.36 22.40 -37.01
N LEU A 200 7.89 23.50 -37.59
CA LEU A 200 8.40 24.01 -38.85
C LEU A 200 8.61 25.51 -38.76
N LEU A 201 9.89 25.90 -38.71
CA LEU A 201 10.27 27.30 -38.70
C LEU A 201 10.46 27.76 -40.14
N LEU A 202 9.75 28.82 -40.53
CA LEU A 202 9.76 29.35 -41.90
C LEU A 202 10.13 30.83 -41.90
N ASN A 203 11.03 31.21 -42.81
CA ASN A 203 11.32 32.61 -43.16
C ASN A 203 10.97 32.87 -44.64
N PRO A 204 9.70 33.20 -44.95
CA PRO A 204 9.30 33.58 -46.31
C PRO A 204 9.76 35.00 -46.68
N GLY A 205 10.33 35.76 -45.73
CA GLY A 205 10.71 37.16 -45.92
C GLY A 205 11.95 37.35 -46.83
N PRO A 206 12.19 38.61 -47.26
CA PRO A 206 13.31 38.95 -48.13
C PRO A 206 14.65 39.11 -47.39
N SER A 207 14.65 39.13 -46.06
CA SER A 207 15.86 39.27 -45.22
C SER A 207 16.02 38.11 -44.25
N ARG A 208 17.25 37.92 -43.74
CA ARG A 208 17.52 36.97 -42.65
C ARG A 208 16.72 37.35 -41.41
N GLN A 209 16.09 36.37 -40.76
CA GLN A 209 15.26 36.60 -39.57
C GLN A 209 15.44 35.44 -38.57
N ARG A 210 15.47 35.78 -37.27
CA ARG A 210 15.32 34.82 -36.18
C ARG A 210 13.86 34.44 -36.08
N VAL A 211 13.54 33.22 -36.45
CA VAL A 211 12.17 32.69 -36.35
C VAL A 211 12.05 31.99 -35.01
N VAL A 212 11.00 32.34 -34.26
CA VAL A 212 10.71 31.79 -32.94
C VAL A 212 9.32 31.16 -32.97
N GLU A 213 9.20 29.92 -32.52
CA GLU A 213 7.93 29.19 -32.38
C GLU A 213 7.85 28.56 -30.99
N GLU A 214 6.73 28.73 -30.31
CA GLU A 214 6.47 28.05 -29.04
C GLU A 214 5.77 26.71 -29.31
N ARG A 215 6.25 25.64 -28.66
CA ARG A 215 5.69 24.31 -28.79
C ARG A 215 5.49 23.66 -27.43
N GLU A 216 4.28 23.15 -27.21
CA GLU A 216 3.97 22.35 -26.03
C GLU A 216 4.36 20.88 -26.28
N VAL A 217 5.07 20.30 -25.32
CA VAL A 217 5.47 18.89 -25.31
C VAL A 217 4.82 18.23 -24.11
N VAL A 218 3.98 17.22 -24.35
CA VAL A 218 3.41 16.40 -23.28
C VAL A 218 4.34 15.21 -23.05
N VAL A 219 4.82 15.09 -21.83
CA VAL A 219 5.76 14.07 -21.40
C VAL A 219 5.05 13.16 -20.42
N LYS A 220 4.89 11.90 -20.79
CA LYS A 220 4.31 10.86 -19.94
C LYS A 220 5.38 10.30 -19.01
N GLN A 221 5.17 10.42 -17.71
CA GLN A 221 5.91 9.68 -16.69
C GLN A 221 5.06 8.50 -16.23
N LEU A 222 5.62 7.29 -16.23
CA LEU A 222 4.95 6.11 -15.70
C LEU A 222 5.63 5.69 -14.40
N SER A 223 4.86 5.45 -13.34
CA SER A 223 5.38 5.03 -12.05
C SER A 223 4.60 3.84 -11.51
N TYR A 224 5.32 2.84 -11.03
CA TYR A 224 4.77 1.63 -10.44
C TYR A 224 5.55 1.26 -9.19
N TRP A 225 4.84 1.05 -8.08
CA TRP A 225 5.43 0.76 -6.77
C TRP A 225 5.24 -0.70 -6.32
N GLY A 226 4.88 -1.59 -7.26
CA GLY A 226 4.76 -3.01 -6.97
C GLY A 226 3.45 -3.39 -6.28
N SER A 227 3.10 -4.67 -6.36
CA SER A 227 2.15 -5.31 -5.46
C SER A 227 2.92 -6.10 -4.40
N VAL A 228 2.95 -5.63 -3.16
CA VAL A 228 3.60 -6.34 -2.06
C VAL A 228 2.62 -7.31 -1.40
N LYS A 229 3.07 -8.49 -1.00
CA LYS A 229 2.23 -9.44 -0.24
C LYS A 229 1.69 -8.76 1.03
N GLY A 230 0.41 -8.98 1.32
CA GLY A 230 -0.26 -8.25 2.41
C GLY A 230 -0.73 -6.85 2.02
N THR A 231 -0.95 -6.55 0.73
CA THR A 231 -1.53 -5.27 0.30
C THR A 231 -2.69 -5.49 -0.66
N TYR A 232 -3.64 -4.57 -0.63
CA TYR A 232 -4.75 -4.49 -1.57
C TYR A 232 -4.34 -3.61 -2.75
N VAL A 233 -4.55 -4.11 -3.97
CA VAL A 233 -4.32 -3.34 -5.21
C VAL A 233 -5.51 -2.42 -5.44
N GLY A 234 -5.27 -1.26 -6.06
CA GLY A 234 -6.35 -0.33 -6.43
C GLY A 234 -6.70 0.69 -5.36
N LEU A 235 -5.95 0.76 -4.25
CA LEU A 235 -6.19 1.73 -3.19
C LEU A 235 -5.46 3.05 -3.41
N PRO A 236 -6.06 4.21 -3.07
CA PRO A 236 -5.38 5.49 -3.10
C PRO A 236 -4.19 5.47 -2.15
N SER A 237 -3.06 5.97 -2.62
CA SER A 237 -1.79 5.91 -1.92
C SER A 237 -1.00 7.17 -2.12
N HIS A 238 -0.36 7.61 -1.05
CA HIS A 238 0.58 8.70 -1.07
C HIS A 238 1.99 8.14 -1.00
N VAL A 239 2.88 8.58 -1.89
CA VAL A 239 4.26 8.09 -1.95
C VAL A 239 5.23 9.26 -1.93
N VAL A 240 6.16 9.22 -0.96
CA VAL A 240 7.22 10.21 -0.84
C VAL A 240 8.52 9.62 -1.38
N SER A 241 8.95 10.15 -2.52
CA SER A 241 10.13 9.68 -3.25
C SER A 241 11.42 9.89 -2.44
N PRO A 242 12.43 9.02 -2.64
CA PRO A 242 13.73 9.18 -1.99
C PRO A 242 14.46 10.45 -2.48
N PRO A 243 15.34 11.04 -1.66
CA PRO A 243 16.23 12.13 -2.08
C PRO A 243 17.04 11.75 -3.35
N PRO A 244 17.43 12.73 -4.20
CA PRO A 244 17.57 14.17 -3.90
C PRO A 244 16.33 15.03 -4.14
N GLU A 245 15.37 14.54 -4.92
CA GLU A 245 14.14 15.25 -5.25
C GLU A 245 13.01 14.58 -4.46
N THR A 246 12.69 15.13 -3.29
CA THR A 246 11.56 14.66 -2.46
C THR A 246 10.25 15.03 -3.15
N GLU A 247 9.91 14.30 -4.21
CA GLU A 247 8.63 14.42 -4.89
C GLU A 247 7.58 13.59 -4.15
N GLU A 248 6.44 14.21 -3.89
CA GLU A 248 5.26 13.56 -3.34
C GLU A 248 4.27 13.26 -4.46
N HIS A 249 3.80 12.00 -4.52
CA HIS A 249 2.90 11.53 -5.57
C HIS A 249 1.68 10.87 -4.95
N ASP A 250 0.49 11.32 -5.37
CA ASP A 250 -0.76 10.61 -5.12
C ASP A 250 -1.01 9.65 -6.29
N LEU A 251 -1.18 8.38 -5.96
CA LEU A 251 -1.27 7.30 -6.94
C LEU A 251 -2.17 6.18 -6.47
N VAL A 252 -2.41 5.22 -7.35
CA VAL A 252 -3.16 4.00 -7.03
C VAL A 252 -2.19 2.84 -6.84
N TRP A 253 -2.27 2.17 -5.68
CA TRP A 253 -1.35 1.11 -5.29
C TRP A 253 -1.40 -0.10 -6.21
N GLY A 254 -0.24 -0.69 -6.47
CA GLY A 254 -0.14 -1.96 -7.21
C GLY A 254 -0.59 -1.89 -8.67
N ILE A 255 -0.78 -0.68 -9.23
CA ILE A 255 -1.03 -0.46 -10.65
C ILE A 255 -0.04 0.57 -11.20
N GLN A 256 0.15 0.54 -12.51
CA GLN A 256 1.01 1.51 -13.20
C GLN A 256 0.26 2.84 -13.33
N ASN A 257 0.81 3.88 -12.72
CA ASN A 257 0.26 5.22 -12.73
C ASN A 257 0.92 6.05 -13.82
N GLU A 258 0.16 6.94 -14.42
CA GLU A 258 0.61 7.82 -15.50
C GLU A 258 0.47 9.28 -15.05
N PHE A 259 1.57 10.03 -15.16
CA PHE A 259 1.65 11.44 -14.82
C PHE A 259 2.04 12.21 -16.07
N ASP A 260 1.12 13.03 -16.58
CA ASP A 260 1.38 13.91 -17.70
C ASP A 260 2.04 15.20 -17.21
N ARG A 261 3.29 15.43 -17.64
CA ARG A 261 3.99 16.71 -17.46
C ARG A 261 3.97 17.46 -18.78
N MET A 262 3.35 18.63 -18.81
CA MET A 262 3.40 19.52 -19.98
C MET A 262 4.61 20.46 -19.85
N GLN A 263 5.42 20.53 -20.90
CA GLN A 263 6.57 21.42 -20.97
C GLN A 263 6.46 22.32 -22.20
N ARG A 264 6.45 23.64 -21.98
CA ARG A 264 6.52 24.64 -23.05
C ARG A 264 7.96 24.82 -23.48
N GLN A 265 8.21 24.67 -24.78
CA GLN A 265 9.53 24.83 -25.39
C GLN A 265 9.51 25.96 -26.39
N ILE A 266 10.49 26.84 -26.31
CA ILE A 266 10.69 27.91 -27.28
C ILE A 266 11.73 27.41 -28.29
N LEU A 267 11.31 27.23 -29.53
CA LEU A 267 12.15 26.82 -30.65
C LEU A 267 12.57 28.06 -31.42
N GLU A 268 13.85 28.16 -31.73
CA GLU A 268 14.36 29.31 -32.45
C GLU A 268 15.50 28.96 -33.39
N TYR A 269 15.52 29.65 -34.54
CA TYR A 269 16.56 29.45 -35.54
C TYR A 269 16.71 30.70 -36.42
N ASP A 270 17.96 31.04 -36.75
CA ASP A 270 18.27 32.14 -37.66
C ASP A 270 18.23 31.66 -39.12
N LEU A 271 17.15 31.99 -39.83
CA LEU A 271 16.91 31.51 -41.19
C LEU A 271 17.27 32.55 -42.26
N PRO A 272 18.01 32.16 -43.32
CA PRO A 272 18.14 32.95 -44.54
C PRO A 272 16.77 33.24 -45.20
N PRO A 273 16.68 34.26 -46.07
CA PRO A 273 15.43 34.59 -46.74
C PRO A 273 14.95 33.46 -47.66
N GLY A 274 13.64 33.20 -47.67
CA GLY A 274 13.02 32.16 -48.48
C GLY A 274 13.34 30.72 -48.06
N THR A 275 13.77 30.51 -46.81
CA THR A 275 14.16 29.18 -46.29
C THR A 275 13.33 28.74 -45.09
N GLY A 276 13.29 27.43 -44.86
CA GLY A 276 12.67 26.81 -43.70
C GLY A 276 13.56 25.73 -43.09
N VAL A 277 13.27 25.36 -41.85
CA VAL A 277 13.93 24.25 -41.16
C VAL A 277 12.89 23.40 -40.45
N ARG A 278 13.04 22.07 -40.51
CA ARG A 278 12.22 21.14 -39.73
C ARG A 278 12.88 20.90 -38.39
N VAL A 279 12.09 20.97 -37.32
CA VAL A 279 12.57 20.74 -35.96
C VAL A 279 11.88 19.50 -35.41
N HIS A 280 12.68 18.52 -35.00
CA HIS A 280 12.22 17.35 -34.27
C HIS A 280 12.59 17.49 -32.81
N LEU A 281 11.58 17.49 -31.93
CA LEU A 281 11.80 17.42 -30.49
C LEU A 281 11.92 15.95 -30.12
N ILE A 282 13.13 15.51 -29.82
CA ILE A 282 13.45 14.14 -29.46
C ILE A 282 13.66 14.08 -27.94
N GLY A 283 12.88 13.24 -27.29
CA GLY A 283 13.02 12.92 -25.87
C GLY A 283 13.66 11.56 -25.69
N THR A 284 14.72 11.48 -24.89
CA THR A 284 15.22 10.20 -24.39
C THR A 284 14.44 9.86 -23.14
N VAL A 285 13.62 8.81 -23.23
CA VAL A 285 12.86 8.26 -22.11
C VAL A 285 13.65 7.12 -21.50
N ARG A 286 13.89 7.21 -20.19
CA ARG A 286 14.59 6.17 -19.43
C ARG A 286 13.57 5.35 -18.66
N THR A 287 13.64 4.03 -18.81
CA THR A 287 12.93 3.08 -17.97
C THR A 287 13.91 2.47 -16.98
N THR A 288 13.58 2.57 -15.69
CA THR A 288 14.35 2.02 -14.59
C THR A 288 13.52 1.06 -13.77
N GLU A 289 14.17 -0.01 -13.32
CA GLU A 289 13.60 -0.98 -12.40
C GLU A 289 14.57 -1.17 -11.23
N ALA A 290 14.07 -1.01 -10.00
CA ALA A 290 14.87 -1.07 -8.78
C ALA A 290 14.06 -1.72 -7.65
N PRO A 291 14.63 -2.69 -6.90
CA PRO A 291 14.07 -3.09 -5.63
C PRO A 291 14.09 -1.92 -4.65
N TYR A 292 13.12 -1.88 -3.75
CA TYR A 292 13.07 -0.85 -2.73
C TYR A 292 12.66 -1.41 -1.39
N ASN A 293 13.11 -0.72 -0.35
CA ASN A 293 12.64 -0.89 1.02
C ASN A 293 12.00 0.41 1.48
N GLY A 294 10.89 0.32 2.21
CA GLY A 294 10.20 1.52 2.68
C GLY A 294 9.22 1.23 3.82
N LYS A 295 8.83 2.28 4.53
CA LYS A 295 7.81 2.20 5.59
C LYS A 295 6.44 2.46 4.98
N LEU A 296 5.62 1.41 4.89
CA LEU A 296 4.23 1.48 4.47
C LEU A 296 3.33 1.68 5.69
N THR A 297 2.59 2.77 5.72
CA THR A 297 1.54 3.03 6.71
C THR A 297 0.18 2.77 6.06
N THR A 298 -0.61 1.91 6.69
CA THR A 298 -1.93 1.50 6.21
C THR A 298 -2.99 2.19 7.06
N THR A 299 -3.95 2.86 6.44
CA THR A 299 -5.06 3.52 7.12
C THR A 299 -6.34 2.72 6.94
N TYR A 300 -7.09 2.50 8.02
CA TYR A 300 -8.35 1.74 8.03
C TYR A 300 -9.57 2.67 8.14
N GLN A 301 -10.77 2.09 8.00
CA GLN A 301 -12.03 2.85 8.02
C GLN A 301 -12.27 3.59 9.35
N ASP A 302 -11.77 3.05 10.46
CA ASP A 302 -11.85 3.68 11.78
C ASP A 302 -10.79 4.77 12.02
N GLY A 303 -9.96 5.08 11.02
CA GLY A 303 -8.87 6.04 11.10
C GLY A 303 -7.61 5.52 11.80
N SER A 304 -7.63 4.28 12.30
CA SER A 304 -6.42 3.66 12.85
C SER A 304 -5.37 3.44 11.77
N GLN A 305 -4.11 3.46 12.18
CA GLN A 305 -2.98 3.31 11.28
C GLN A 305 -2.04 2.20 11.75
N VAL A 306 -1.58 1.38 10.82
CA VAL A 306 -0.57 0.34 11.07
C VAL A 306 0.60 0.57 10.12
N SER A 307 1.80 0.77 10.68
CA SER A 307 3.02 0.92 9.89
C SER A 307 3.88 -0.33 9.92
N ARG A 308 4.46 -0.69 8.77
CA ARG A 308 5.42 -1.79 8.65
C ARG A 308 6.46 -1.49 7.58
N VAL A 309 7.63 -2.11 7.69
CA VAL A 309 8.62 -2.07 6.62
C VAL A 309 8.21 -3.08 5.55
N ILE A 310 8.26 -2.66 4.30
CA ILE A 310 8.00 -3.50 3.14
C ILE A 310 9.20 -3.49 2.20
N GLU A 311 9.34 -4.58 1.47
CA GLU A 311 10.27 -4.71 0.35
C GLU A 311 9.43 -4.93 -0.91
N GLY A 312 9.79 -4.24 -1.98
CA GLY A 312 9.03 -4.25 -3.22
C GLY A 312 9.90 -3.97 -4.43
N LEU A 313 9.25 -3.89 -5.59
CA LEU A 313 9.87 -3.56 -6.86
C LEU A 313 9.25 -2.26 -7.37
N HIS A 314 10.10 -1.28 -7.63
CA HIS A 314 9.72 -0.01 -8.22
C HIS A 314 10.13 0.01 -9.68
N MET A 315 9.20 0.40 -10.56
CA MET A 315 9.46 0.67 -11.95
C MET A 315 9.05 2.10 -12.25
N ASP A 316 9.94 2.83 -12.92
CA ASP A 316 9.71 4.22 -13.29
C ASP A 316 10.21 4.47 -14.71
N GLN A 317 9.39 5.19 -15.47
CA GLN A 317 9.69 5.59 -16.84
C GLN A 317 9.54 7.11 -16.92
N ARG A 318 10.64 7.82 -17.13
CA ARG A 318 10.66 9.29 -17.16
C ARG A 318 11.53 9.83 -18.28
N LEU A 319 11.28 11.09 -18.67
CA LEU A 319 12.14 11.81 -19.60
C LEU A 319 13.45 12.22 -18.92
N VAL A 320 14.58 11.87 -19.51
CA VAL A 320 15.91 12.22 -18.98
C VAL A 320 16.62 13.28 -19.82
N LEU A 321 16.28 13.37 -21.10
CA LEU A 321 16.88 14.32 -22.05
C LEU A 321 15.81 14.78 -23.03
N LEU A 322 15.74 16.08 -23.29
CA LEU A 322 14.98 16.64 -24.40
C LEU A 322 15.94 17.43 -25.30
N SER A 323 15.95 17.13 -26.59
CA SER A 323 16.71 17.88 -27.58
C SER A 323 15.86 18.31 -28.77
N ALA A 324 16.13 19.51 -29.28
CA ALA A 324 15.62 19.98 -30.55
C ALA A 324 16.65 19.68 -31.63
N ASN A 325 16.30 18.79 -32.56
CA ASN A 325 17.12 18.46 -33.72
C ASN A 325 16.59 19.23 -34.94
N TYR A 326 17.36 20.22 -35.36
CA TYR A 326 17.11 21.07 -36.52
C TYR A 326 17.70 20.40 -37.75
N SER A 327 16.88 20.18 -38.78
CA SER A 327 17.37 19.72 -40.08
C SER A 327 18.31 20.74 -40.71
N SER A 328 19.01 20.36 -41.77
CA SER A 328 19.59 21.37 -42.65
C SER A 328 18.48 22.27 -43.22
N PRO A 329 18.67 23.61 -43.25
CA PRO A 329 17.74 24.53 -43.89
C PRO A 329 17.49 24.16 -45.34
N TYR A 330 16.28 24.42 -45.83
CA TYR A 330 15.90 24.18 -47.22
C TYR A 330 15.15 25.38 -47.78
N TYR A 331 15.26 25.59 -49.09
CA TYR A 331 14.49 26.63 -49.78
C TYR A 331 13.00 26.24 -49.84
N ILE A 332 12.12 27.14 -49.40
CA ILE A 332 10.68 26.87 -49.29
C ILE A 332 10.07 26.58 -50.67
N HIS A 333 10.55 27.23 -51.73
CA HIS A 333 9.95 27.16 -53.07
C HIS A 333 10.24 25.85 -53.81
N ASN A 334 11.34 25.16 -53.51
CA ASN A 334 11.78 23.98 -54.25
C ASN A 334 12.26 22.81 -53.36
N ASN A 335 12.23 22.96 -52.03
CA ASN A 335 12.71 21.97 -51.06
C ASN A 335 14.18 21.54 -51.22
N THR A 336 15.00 22.33 -51.91
CA THR A 336 16.44 22.05 -52.02
C THR A 336 17.14 22.40 -50.72
N VAL A 337 17.93 21.45 -50.21
CA VAL A 337 18.66 21.57 -48.94
C VAL A 337 19.88 22.46 -49.15
N LEU A 338 20.07 23.43 -48.26
CA LEU A 338 21.25 24.28 -48.23
C LEU A 338 22.43 23.51 -47.62
N ASP A 339 23.65 23.86 -48.03
CA ASP A 339 24.90 23.34 -47.46
C ASP A 339 25.20 23.99 -46.09
N ILE A 340 24.22 23.91 -45.19
CA ILE A 340 24.33 24.31 -43.79
C ILE A 340 24.02 23.05 -42.97
N PRO A 341 24.92 22.62 -42.08
CA PRO A 341 24.74 21.35 -41.38
C PRO A 341 23.54 21.41 -40.44
N ALA A 342 22.91 20.25 -40.25
CA ALA A 342 21.92 20.06 -39.20
C ALA A 342 22.54 20.38 -37.83
N GLN A 343 21.71 20.89 -36.91
CA GLN A 343 22.14 21.30 -35.57
C GLN A 343 21.23 20.68 -34.51
N SER A 344 21.77 20.42 -33.32
CA SER A 344 20.99 19.90 -32.20
C SER A 344 21.19 20.76 -30.96
N THR A 345 20.10 21.17 -30.33
CA THR A 345 20.12 21.96 -29.09
C THR A 345 19.49 21.14 -27.96
N LYS A 346 20.19 21.03 -26.84
CA LYS A 346 19.67 20.37 -25.64
C LYS A 346 18.76 21.33 -24.86
N LEU A 347 17.49 20.98 -24.74
CA LEU A 347 16.46 21.81 -24.09
C LEU A 347 16.27 21.45 -22.62
N TYR A 348 16.44 20.17 -22.27
CA TYR A 348 16.32 19.70 -20.89
C TYR A 348 17.32 18.57 -20.65
N SER A 349 17.94 18.56 -19.47
CA SER A 349 18.61 17.40 -18.91
C SER A 349 18.08 17.18 -17.51
N SER A 350 17.71 15.95 -17.21
CA SER A 350 17.73 15.51 -15.83
C SER A 350 19.19 15.26 -15.44
N THR A 351 19.67 15.91 -14.39
CA THR A 351 21.01 15.72 -13.82
C THR A 351 20.98 14.78 -12.62
N THR A 352 20.02 13.86 -12.52
CA THR A 352 19.97 12.89 -11.41
C THR A 352 21.25 12.05 -11.42
N THR A 353 22.21 12.48 -10.61
CA THR A 353 23.53 11.87 -10.47
C THR A 353 23.44 11.04 -9.21
N THR A 354 23.39 9.71 -9.36
CA THR A 354 23.30 8.80 -8.23
C THR A 354 24.63 8.82 -7.47
N THR A 355 24.65 9.39 -6.27
CA THR A 355 25.80 9.29 -5.35
C THR A 355 25.77 7.91 -4.69
N THR A 356 26.66 7.02 -5.12
CA THR A 356 26.92 5.76 -4.42
C THR A 356 27.71 6.06 -3.15
N THR A 357 27.06 6.07 -1.99
CA THR A 357 27.73 6.30 -0.70
C THR A 357 28.40 5.00 -0.26
N THR A 358 29.71 4.89 -0.48
CA THR A 358 30.53 3.79 0.05
C THR A 358 30.94 4.13 1.49
N THR A 359 30.29 3.52 2.48
CA THR A 359 30.64 3.69 3.91
C THR A 359 31.86 2.84 4.25
N THR A 360 33.03 3.46 4.37
CA THR A 360 34.22 2.84 5.00
C THR A 360 34.16 3.09 6.51
N THR A 361 33.92 2.03 7.29
CA THR A 361 34.05 2.02 8.75
C THR A 361 35.52 2.08 9.15
N THR A 362 35.92 3.20 9.77
CA THR A 362 37.24 3.35 10.41
C THR A 362 37.05 3.27 11.92
N THR A 363 37.60 2.22 12.53
CA THR A 363 37.66 2.04 13.99
C THR A 363 38.78 2.89 14.57
N THR A 364 38.48 3.77 15.54
CA THR A 364 39.48 4.51 16.33
C THR A 364 39.27 4.21 17.82
N PRO A 365 40.33 3.90 18.58
CA PRO A 365 40.23 3.53 19.99
C PRO A 365 40.12 4.73 20.94
N GLU A 366 39.41 4.49 22.03
CA GLU A 366 39.08 5.41 23.13
C GLU A 366 40.30 5.69 24.05
N PRO A 367 40.50 6.94 24.53
CA PRO A 367 41.45 7.23 25.60
C PRO A 367 40.77 7.32 26.99
N PRO A 368 41.53 7.08 28.08
CA PRO A 368 40.97 6.70 29.39
C PRO A 368 40.63 7.87 30.32
N LYS A 369 39.77 7.52 31.29
CA LYS A 369 39.22 8.27 32.43
C LYS A 369 40.24 9.13 33.20
N MET A 370 39.81 10.33 33.60
CA MET A 370 40.23 10.96 34.86
C MET A 370 39.03 11.45 35.69
N SER A 371 39.09 11.05 36.96
CA SER A 371 38.29 11.47 38.11
C SER A 371 38.62 12.93 38.49
N MET A 372 37.67 13.64 39.14
CA MET A 372 37.85 14.62 40.24
C MET A 372 36.45 15.14 40.64
N VAL A 373 35.92 14.76 41.81
CA VAL A 373 35.98 15.50 43.10
C VAL A 373 35.04 16.73 43.12
N GLY A 374 33.94 16.62 43.88
CA GLY A 374 33.11 17.75 44.33
C GLY A 374 33.82 18.57 45.44
N PRO A 375 33.24 19.70 45.93
CA PRO A 375 32.04 19.59 46.77
C PRO A 375 31.08 20.81 46.78
N GLU A 376 30.01 20.61 47.56
CA GLU A 376 29.27 21.58 48.40
C GLU A 376 28.10 22.45 47.85
N LYS A 377 27.01 22.36 48.63
CA LYS A 377 25.73 23.08 48.58
C LYS A 377 25.86 24.55 49.01
N PRO A 378 24.86 25.39 48.71
CA PRO A 378 23.91 25.72 49.78
C PRO A 378 22.42 25.76 49.38
N LYS A 379 21.60 25.70 50.43
CA LYS A 379 20.14 25.82 50.56
C LYS A 379 19.60 27.20 50.22
N SER A 380 18.39 27.25 49.64
CA SER A 380 17.28 28.16 49.98
C SER A 380 16.00 27.54 49.38
N ASP A 381 14.97 27.12 50.13
CA ASP A 381 13.99 27.82 50.97
C ASP A 381 12.99 28.73 50.20
N SER A 382 11.70 28.44 50.45
CA SER A 382 10.52 29.35 50.43
C SER A 382 9.75 29.46 49.11
N LEU A 383 8.54 28.85 49.02
CA LEU A 383 7.19 29.39 49.35
C LEU A 383 6.48 29.95 48.10
N SER A 384 5.49 29.22 47.57
CA SER A 384 4.03 29.55 47.55
C SER A 384 3.68 30.75 46.63
N THR A 385 2.61 30.79 45.83
CA THR A 385 1.18 30.70 46.17
C THR A 385 0.36 30.96 44.88
N THR A 386 -0.76 30.27 44.69
CA THR A 386 -2.05 30.75 44.15
C THR A 386 -2.14 31.49 42.80
N SER A 387 -2.93 30.93 41.86
CA SER A 387 -4.23 31.53 41.50
C SER A 387 -5.12 30.58 40.69
N GLN A 388 -6.25 30.22 41.29
CA GLN A 388 -7.47 29.79 40.62
C GLN A 388 -7.96 30.87 39.65
N ARG A 389 -8.65 30.46 38.59
CA ARG A 389 -9.92 31.08 38.18
C ARG A 389 -10.76 30.07 37.41
N ASP A 390 -12.00 30.00 37.85
CA ASP A 390 -13.02 29.04 37.50
C ASP A 390 -14.26 29.84 37.04
N VAL A 391 -14.99 29.25 36.08
CA VAL A 391 -16.41 29.45 35.66
C VAL A 391 -16.81 30.83 35.03
N PRO A 392 -17.90 30.93 34.19
CA PRO A 392 -18.97 29.94 33.99
C PRO A 392 -19.53 29.67 32.58
N LEU A 393 -20.31 28.57 32.58
CA LEU A 393 -21.33 28.16 31.61
C LEU A 393 -22.32 29.28 31.26
N GLU A 394 -22.80 29.25 30.02
CA GLU A 394 -24.21 29.53 29.72
C GLU A 394 -24.71 28.61 28.60
N ALA A 395 -25.86 28.00 28.86
CA ALA A 395 -26.67 27.24 27.92
C ALA A 395 -27.72 28.20 27.34
N ASP A 396 -28.05 28.06 26.06
CA ASP A 396 -29.37 28.48 25.61
C ASP A 396 -29.95 27.55 24.55
N SER A 397 -31.23 27.31 24.74
CA SER A 397 -32.13 26.42 24.04
C SER A 397 -33.03 27.23 23.12
N GLY A 398 -33.22 26.80 21.87
CA GLY A 398 -34.17 27.43 20.96
C GLY A 398 -34.76 26.42 19.99
N ALA A 399 -36.08 26.19 20.13
CA ALA A 399 -36.86 25.21 19.40
C ALA A 399 -37.21 25.62 17.94
N ALA A 400 -37.67 24.60 17.20
CA ALA A 400 -38.12 24.47 15.79
C ALA A 400 -39.25 25.46 15.35
N PRO A 401 -39.91 25.39 14.15
CA PRO A 401 -39.95 24.30 13.14
C PRO A 401 -40.21 24.69 11.64
N LEU A 402 -40.44 23.65 10.80
CA LEU A 402 -41.21 23.58 9.53
C LEU A 402 -40.62 24.11 8.19
N ALA A 403 -40.33 23.17 7.29
CA ALA A 403 -40.58 23.20 5.82
C ALA A 403 -40.47 21.73 5.34
N VAL A 404 -41.46 21.00 4.78
CA VAL A 404 -42.50 21.19 3.76
C VAL A 404 -41.95 21.24 2.32
N TRP A 405 -42.04 20.08 1.66
CA TRP A 405 -42.20 19.77 0.21
C TRP A 405 -40.95 19.57 -0.69
N PRO A 406 -41.07 18.86 -1.85
CA PRO A 406 -41.88 17.68 -2.15
C PRO A 406 -41.12 16.57 -2.91
N ALA A 407 -41.83 15.45 -3.11
CA ALA A 407 -41.48 14.32 -3.94
C ALA A 407 -41.16 14.68 -5.40
N LEU A 408 -40.18 13.96 -5.98
CA LEU A 408 -39.96 13.90 -7.43
C LEU A 408 -40.01 12.44 -7.86
N ALA A 409 -41.16 12.08 -8.44
CA ALA A 409 -41.36 10.86 -9.21
C ALA A 409 -41.48 11.27 -10.70
N ALA A 410 -40.60 10.75 -11.54
CA ALA A 410 -40.75 10.71 -12.99
C ALA A 410 -39.87 9.55 -13.50
N LEU A 411 -40.48 8.43 -13.92
CA LEU A 411 -40.83 8.10 -15.31
C LEU A 411 -39.61 7.71 -16.17
N LEU A 412 -39.38 6.40 -16.29
CA LEU A 412 -38.74 5.80 -17.46
C LEU A 412 -39.36 4.44 -17.72
N ALA A 413 -40.44 4.47 -18.51
CA ALA A 413 -40.92 3.33 -19.26
C ALA A 413 -40.63 3.65 -20.73
N LEU A 414 -39.76 2.89 -21.37
CA LEU A 414 -39.77 2.77 -22.83
C LEU A 414 -39.69 1.28 -23.19
N ALA A 415 -40.74 0.87 -23.88
CA ALA A 415 -40.94 -0.43 -24.48
C ALA A 415 -40.04 -0.63 -25.71
N ALA A 416 -39.70 -1.89 -26.01
CA ALA A 416 -39.88 -2.47 -27.33
C ALA A 416 -39.59 -3.97 -27.29
N ALA A 417 -40.66 -4.77 -27.26
CA ALA A 417 -40.64 -6.15 -27.70
C ALA A 417 -41.47 -6.23 -28.99
N ARG A 418 -40.85 -6.71 -30.08
CA ARG A 418 -41.49 -7.51 -31.13
C ARG A 418 -40.43 -8.03 -32.12
N ALA A 419 -40.03 -9.26 -31.90
CA ALA A 419 -40.14 -10.35 -32.87
C ALA A 419 -40.64 -11.58 -32.08
#